data_AF-A0A2V8L040-F1
#
_entry.id   AF-A0A2V8L040-F1
#
_cell.length_a   1.000
_cell.length_b   1.000
_cell.length_c   1.000
_cell.angle_alpha   90.00
_cell.angle_beta   90.00
_cell.angle_gamma   90.00
#
_symmetry.space_group_name_H-M   'P 1'
#
loop_
_entity.id
_entity.type
_entity.pdbx_description
1 polymer ?
#
loop_
_entity_poly.entity_id
_entity_poly.type
_entity_poly.pdbx_seq_one_letter_code
_entity_poly.pdbx_strand_id
1 'polypeptide(L)'
;MKWLHEHAYTTLSFSELEDILKKRRPIPDRAVVLTFDDGWKSELLTVPVLEAYGFKATFLIIAGPRGIGDPYLTWEEIHRLDQHPFFDVESHTFSHPWDRHDNLVTWVEGRTRNKGPVDALFELTESKRLLENQLQHPVRVLAWPCGWYNDELTMLATRAGYTLLLSAEEGLNVPGGKLDHIHRTFVDGACNLGAFAQTLKDGRYRVCQTSSPPPRNHLP
;
A
#
# COMPACT_ATOMS: atom_id res chain seq x y z
N MET A 1 -6.58 -10.77 -12.08
CA MET A 1 -7.55 -9.82 -12.68
C MET A 1 -8.71 -10.51 -13.39
N LYS A 2 -8.49 -11.32 -14.43
CA LYS A 2 -9.58 -12.07 -15.12
C LYS A 2 -10.59 -12.73 -14.18
N TRP A 3 -10.10 -13.47 -13.18
CA TRP A 3 -10.96 -14.13 -12.19
C TRP A 3 -11.84 -13.14 -11.42
N LEU A 4 -11.31 -11.99 -10.99
CA LEU A 4 -12.09 -10.95 -10.31
C LEU A 4 -13.23 -10.44 -11.22
N HIS A 5 -12.92 -10.19 -12.49
CA HIS A 5 -13.89 -9.72 -13.48
C HIS A 5 -15.00 -10.76 -13.71
N GLU A 6 -14.63 -12.02 -13.96
CA GLU A 6 -15.59 -13.13 -14.17
C GLU A 6 -16.48 -13.40 -12.95
N HIS A 7 -16.02 -13.01 -11.75
CA HIS A 7 -16.76 -13.15 -10.50
C HIS A 7 -17.41 -11.84 -10.03
N ALA A 8 -17.53 -10.86 -10.93
CA ALA A 8 -18.23 -9.59 -10.71
C ALA A 8 -17.70 -8.77 -9.52
N TYR A 9 -16.39 -8.78 -9.29
CA TYR A 9 -15.77 -7.87 -8.32
C TYR A 9 -15.73 -6.44 -8.86
N THR A 10 -16.06 -5.50 -7.98
CA THR A 10 -15.92 -4.06 -8.20
C THR A 10 -14.64 -3.56 -7.54
N THR A 11 -13.74 -2.99 -8.33
CA THR A 11 -12.55 -2.31 -7.81
C THR A 11 -12.89 -0.90 -7.35
N LEU A 12 -12.41 -0.51 -6.17
CA LEU A 12 -12.64 0.81 -5.57
C LEU A 12 -11.36 1.65 -5.57
N SER A 13 -11.50 2.97 -5.70
CA SER A 13 -10.44 3.92 -5.34
C SER A 13 -10.42 4.17 -3.82
N PHE A 14 -9.35 4.78 -3.30
CA PHE A 14 -9.28 5.11 -1.87
C PHE A 14 -10.31 6.15 -1.44
N SER A 15 -10.72 7.06 -2.33
CA SER A 15 -11.83 7.97 -2.03
C SER A 15 -13.15 7.23 -1.82
N GLU A 16 -13.41 6.19 -2.62
CA GLU A 16 -14.63 5.38 -2.47
C GLU A 16 -14.56 4.50 -1.23
N LEU A 17 -13.39 3.92 -0.93
CA LEU A 17 -13.16 3.20 0.31
C LEU A 17 -13.39 4.11 1.52
N GLU A 18 -12.83 5.32 1.52
CA GLU A 18 -12.99 6.29 2.60
C GLU A 18 -14.47 6.59 2.87
N ASP A 19 -15.26 6.83 1.83
CA ASP A 19 -16.70 7.08 1.96
C ASP A 19 -17.45 5.86 2.50
N ILE A 20 -17.07 4.65 2.11
CA ILE A 20 -17.65 3.41 2.65
C ILE A 20 -17.30 3.25 4.14
N LEU A 21 -16.03 3.44 4.52
CA LEU A 21 -15.58 3.36 5.91
C LEU A 21 -16.27 4.43 6.77
N LYS A 22 -16.47 5.64 6.23
CA LYS A 22 -17.23 6.72 6.88
C LYS A 22 -18.76 6.55 6.81
N LYS A 23 -19.26 5.45 6.26
CA LYS A 23 -20.70 5.15 6.07
C LYS A 23 -21.46 6.21 5.27
N ARG A 24 -20.77 6.89 4.36
CA ARG A 24 -21.33 7.87 3.41
C ARG A 24 -21.80 7.22 2.11
N ARG A 25 -21.32 6.00 1.84
CA ARG A 25 -21.66 5.20 0.65
C ARG A 25 -21.87 3.73 1.04
N PRO A 26 -22.86 3.03 0.47
CA PRO A 26 -22.99 1.58 0.65
C PRO A 26 -21.82 0.84 -0.02
N ILE A 27 -21.37 -0.25 0.61
CA ILE A 27 -20.37 -1.15 0.04
C ILE A 27 -21.00 -2.01 -1.07
N PRO A 28 -20.36 -2.17 -2.24
CA PRO A 28 -20.77 -3.17 -3.23
C PRO A 28 -20.61 -4.61 -2.71
N ASP A 29 -21.45 -5.53 -3.16
CA ASP A 29 -21.44 -6.95 -2.71
C ASP A 29 -20.07 -7.63 -2.80
N ARG A 30 -19.25 -7.26 -3.81
CA ARG A 30 -17.93 -7.82 -4.06
C ARG A 30 -16.92 -6.71 -4.31
N ALA A 31 -16.60 -5.96 -3.27
CA ALA A 31 -15.62 -4.88 -3.36
C ALA A 31 -14.20 -5.36 -3.10
N VAL A 32 -13.24 -4.84 -3.88
CA VAL A 32 -11.80 -4.97 -3.62
C VAL A 32 -11.11 -3.64 -3.90
N VAL A 33 -10.03 -3.37 -3.17
CA VAL A 33 -9.07 -2.30 -3.49
C VAL A 33 -7.80 -2.99 -3.96
N LEU A 34 -7.27 -2.57 -5.11
CA LEU A 34 -6.04 -3.12 -5.67
C LEU A 34 -4.91 -2.13 -5.39
N THR A 35 -3.88 -2.58 -4.68
CA THR A 35 -2.68 -1.78 -4.39
C THR A 35 -1.44 -2.47 -4.91
N PHE A 36 -0.49 -1.69 -5.43
CA PHE A 36 0.84 -2.12 -5.83
C PHE A 36 1.86 -1.31 -5.04
N ASP A 37 2.78 -1.99 -4.37
CA ASP A 37 3.71 -1.39 -3.42
C ASP A 37 5.10 -1.27 -4.05
N ASP A 38 5.83 -0.23 -3.64
CA ASP A 38 7.22 0.13 -3.95
C ASP A 38 7.44 0.92 -5.25
N GLY A 39 6.57 0.79 -6.25
CA GLY A 39 6.74 1.49 -7.52
C GLY A 39 7.80 0.83 -8.41
N TRP A 40 7.81 -0.50 -8.49
CA TRP A 40 8.68 -1.23 -9.41
C TRP A 40 8.28 -1.00 -10.87
N LYS A 41 9.24 -0.95 -11.80
CA LYS A 41 8.90 -0.88 -13.25
C LYS A 41 8.03 -2.04 -13.73
N SER A 42 8.14 -3.20 -13.10
CA SER A 42 7.28 -4.35 -13.41
C SER A 42 5.79 -4.09 -13.18
N GLU A 43 5.43 -3.10 -12.36
CA GLU A 43 4.03 -2.71 -12.14
C GLU A 43 3.38 -2.16 -13.41
N LEU A 44 4.14 -1.59 -14.35
CA LEU A 44 3.62 -1.16 -15.65
C LEU A 44 3.06 -2.32 -16.47
N LEU A 45 3.49 -3.57 -16.21
CA LEU A 45 2.90 -4.76 -16.85
C LEU A 45 1.44 -4.98 -16.44
N THR A 46 1.00 -4.38 -15.33
CA THR A 46 -0.37 -4.51 -14.83
C THR A 46 -1.32 -3.54 -15.53
N VAL A 47 -0.84 -2.38 -15.99
CA VAL A 47 -1.64 -1.31 -16.62
C VAL A 47 -2.54 -1.81 -17.74
N PRO A 48 -2.05 -2.47 -18.81
CA PRO A 48 -2.92 -2.93 -19.90
C PRO A 48 -3.95 -3.97 -19.45
N VAL A 49 -3.64 -4.73 -18.40
CA VAL A 49 -4.58 -5.72 -17.83
C VAL A 49 -5.67 -5.03 -17.02
N LEU A 50 -5.32 -4.00 -16.24
CA LEU A 50 -6.28 -3.20 -15.49
C LEU A 50 -7.23 -2.45 -16.44
N GLU A 51 -6.69 -1.83 -17.49
CA GLU A 51 -7.46 -1.15 -18.54
C GLU A 51 -8.45 -2.10 -19.22
N ALA A 52 -8.00 -3.30 -19.62
CA ALA A 52 -8.84 -4.28 -20.29
C ALA A 52 -10.07 -4.73 -19.48
N TYR A 53 -10.01 -4.60 -18.14
CA TYR A 53 -11.12 -4.92 -17.25
C TYR A 53 -11.80 -3.69 -16.64
N GLY A 54 -11.37 -2.47 -16.99
CA GLY A 54 -11.89 -1.23 -16.40
C GLY A 54 -11.65 -1.15 -14.88
N PHE A 55 -10.55 -1.71 -14.41
CA PHE A 55 -10.23 -1.80 -12.99
C PHE A 55 -9.49 -0.57 -12.48
N LYS A 56 -9.89 -0.16 -11.28
CA LYS A 56 -9.21 0.87 -10.48
C LYS A 56 -8.08 0.25 -9.66
N ALA A 57 -7.01 1.01 -9.47
CA ALA A 57 -5.86 0.59 -8.69
C ALA A 57 -5.13 1.79 -8.07
N THR A 58 -4.31 1.53 -7.06
CA THR A 58 -3.42 2.53 -6.45
C THR A 58 -1.99 2.03 -6.45
N PHE A 59 -1.06 2.89 -6.85
CA PHE A 59 0.38 2.64 -6.85
C PHE A 59 1.02 3.42 -5.70
N LEU A 60 1.71 2.71 -4.79
CA LEU A 60 2.27 3.25 -3.56
C LEU A 60 3.78 3.42 -3.73
N ILE A 61 4.21 4.68 -3.83
CA ILE A 61 5.54 5.03 -4.32
C ILE A 61 6.49 5.39 -3.17
N ILE A 62 7.69 4.81 -3.22
CA ILE A 62 8.82 5.21 -2.39
C ILE A 62 9.42 6.49 -2.97
N ALA A 63 9.11 7.64 -2.39
CA ALA A 63 9.34 8.93 -3.06
C ALA A 63 10.83 9.35 -3.18
N GLY A 64 11.70 8.81 -2.32
CA GLY A 64 13.09 9.22 -2.18
C GLY A 64 14.06 8.40 -3.04
N PRO A 65 15.38 8.55 -2.79
CA PRO A 65 16.41 8.01 -3.68
C PRO A 65 16.49 6.48 -3.72
N ARG A 66 15.81 5.80 -2.78
CA ARG A 66 15.67 4.34 -2.81
C ARG A 66 14.59 3.85 -3.79
N GLY A 67 13.73 4.73 -4.31
CA GLY A 67 12.57 4.33 -5.10
C GLY A 67 12.09 5.26 -6.22
N ILE A 68 12.98 5.93 -6.95
CA ILE A 68 12.64 6.64 -8.19
C ILE A 68 13.73 6.38 -9.23
N GLY A 69 13.32 5.99 -10.43
CA GLY A 69 14.23 5.58 -11.50
C GLY A 69 14.75 4.15 -11.32
N ASP A 70 15.46 3.65 -12.33
CA ASP A 70 15.79 2.22 -12.48
C ASP A 70 16.36 1.57 -11.20
N PRO A 71 15.80 0.45 -10.71
CA PRO A 71 14.78 -0.43 -11.32
C PRO A 71 13.31 -0.03 -11.04
N TYR A 72 13.07 1.10 -10.38
CA TYR A 72 11.76 1.64 -10.06
C TYR A 72 11.25 2.58 -11.16
N LEU A 73 9.98 2.95 -11.04
CA LEU A 73 9.34 3.91 -11.93
C LEU A 73 10.09 5.24 -11.92
N THR A 74 10.24 5.82 -13.09
CA THR A 74 10.66 7.22 -13.28
C THR A 74 9.51 8.16 -12.97
N TRP A 75 9.81 9.44 -12.71
CA TRP A 75 8.75 10.46 -12.55
C TRP A 75 7.82 10.52 -13.77
N GLU A 76 8.35 10.38 -14.99
CA GLU A 76 7.52 10.36 -16.20
C GLU A 76 6.52 9.20 -16.19
N GLU A 77 6.94 8.01 -15.77
CA GLU A 77 6.05 6.85 -15.66
C GLU A 77 5.02 7.02 -14.54
N ILE A 78 5.42 7.59 -13.40
CA ILE A 78 4.53 7.92 -12.28
C ILE A 78 3.47 8.95 -12.73
N HIS A 79 3.87 10.01 -13.44
CA HIS A 79 2.95 11.01 -13.98
C HIS A 79 1.93 10.39 -14.96
N ARG A 80 2.36 9.42 -15.77
CA ARG A 80 1.44 8.70 -16.66
C ARG A 80 0.43 7.84 -15.90
N LEU A 81 0.84 7.20 -14.80
CA LEU A 81 -0.08 6.47 -13.93
C LEU A 81 -1.08 7.43 -13.29
N ASP A 82 -0.60 8.56 -12.76
CA ASP A 82 -1.42 9.56 -12.07
C ASP A 82 -2.46 10.25 -12.99
N GLN A 83 -2.09 10.47 -14.26
CA GLN A 83 -3.01 11.05 -15.25
C GLN A 83 -4.08 10.07 -15.73
N HIS A 84 -3.99 8.79 -15.39
CA HIS A 84 -4.93 7.78 -15.83
C HIS A 84 -6.22 7.82 -14.96
N PRO A 85 -7.42 7.84 -15.56
CA PRO A 85 -8.67 8.10 -14.83
C PRO A 85 -9.09 7.03 -13.81
N PHE A 86 -8.43 5.87 -13.81
CA PHE A 86 -8.72 4.76 -12.88
C PHE A 86 -7.63 4.52 -11.85
N PHE A 87 -6.52 5.25 -11.90
CA PHE A 87 -5.39 5.01 -11.01
C PHE A 87 -5.17 6.17 -10.06
N ASP A 88 -4.72 5.85 -8.86
CA ASP A 88 -4.23 6.82 -7.88
C ASP A 88 -2.73 6.55 -7.64
N VAL A 89 -1.94 7.61 -7.40
CA VAL A 89 -0.56 7.52 -6.91
C VAL A 89 -0.50 8.05 -5.49
N GLU A 90 0.03 7.24 -4.57
CA GLU A 90 0.03 7.52 -3.13
C GLU A 90 1.39 7.14 -2.50
N SER A 91 1.55 7.31 -1.18
CA SER A 91 2.87 7.26 -0.53
C SER A 91 3.23 5.90 0.07
N HIS A 92 4.50 5.51 -0.09
CA HIS A 92 5.14 4.39 0.61
C HIS A 92 6.41 4.84 1.38
N THR A 93 6.33 5.97 2.08
CA THR A 93 7.44 6.65 2.78
C THR A 93 8.51 7.22 1.83
N PHE A 94 9.55 7.85 2.38
CA PHE A 94 10.57 8.50 1.56
C PHE A 94 11.67 7.51 1.17
N SER A 95 12.20 6.75 2.13
CA SER A 95 13.32 5.84 1.90
C SER A 95 12.99 4.36 2.16
N HIS A 96 11.73 4.03 2.44
CA HIS A 96 11.28 2.65 2.67
C HIS A 96 12.17 1.92 3.69
N PRO A 97 12.21 2.32 4.97
CA PRO A 97 13.04 1.67 5.98
C PRO A 97 12.42 0.31 6.39
N TRP A 98 12.86 -0.75 5.70
CA TRP A 98 12.33 -2.12 5.80
C TRP A 98 13.19 -3.09 6.63
N ASP A 99 14.34 -2.67 7.14
CA ASP A 99 15.19 -3.55 7.93
C ASP A 99 14.56 -3.79 9.32
N ARG A 100 14.45 -5.05 9.75
CA ARG A 100 13.84 -5.44 11.03
C ARG A 100 14.48 -4.78 12.27
N HIS A 101 15.73 -4.36 12.18
CA HIS A 101 16.49 -3.70 13.23
C HIS A 101 16.69 -2.19 12.99
N ASP A 102 16.29 -1.70 11.82
CA ASP A 102 16.44 -0.31 11.39
C ASP A 102 15.22 0.09 10.52
N ASN A 103 14.11 0.37 11.20
CA ASN A 103 12.83 0.78 10.62
C ASN A 103 12.14 1.86 11.47
N LEU A 104 11.03 2.40 10.96
CA LEU A 104 10.30 3.47 11.64
C LEU A 104 9.94 3.14 13.10
N VAL A 105 9.57 1.89 13.40
CA VAL A 105 9.20 1.46 14.76
C VAL A 105 10.42 1.48 15.67
N THR A 106 11.55 0.92 15.21
CA THR A 106 12.79 0.91 15.98
C THR A 106 13.34 2.33 16.19
N TRP A 107 13.04 3.27 15.29
CA TRP A 107 13.42 4.68 15.42
C TRP A 107 12.63 5.39 16.51
N VAL A 108 11.30 5.30 16.51
CA VAL A 108 10.47 5.97 17.52
C VAL A 108 10.66 5.36 18.91
N GLU A 109 10.96 4.07 18.99
CA GLU A 109 11.25 3.37 20.26
C GLU A 109 12.68 3.58 20.77
N GLY A 110 13.52 4.35 20.05
CA GLY A 110 14.91 4.60 20.44
C GLY A 110 15.83 3.37 20.38
N ARG A 111 15.46 2.36 19.59
CA ARG A 111 16.23 1.11 19.41
C ARG A 111 17.28 1.20 18.30
N THR A 112 17.19 2.19 17.42
CA THR A 112 18.18 2.42 16.34
C THR A 112 19.09 3.59 16.68
N ARG A 113 20.40 3.38 16.55
CA ARG A 113 21.40 4.42 16.83
C ARG A 113 21.27 5.58 15.84
N ASN A 114 21.33 6.81 16.35
CA ASN A 114 21.25 8.06 15.57
C ASN A 114 19.94 8.24 14.78
N LYS A 115 18.88 7.54 15.18
CA LYS A 115 17.54 7.68 14.62
C LYS A 115 16.54 7.91 15.74
N GLY A 116 15.50 8.67 15.45
CA GLY A 116 14.44 8.98 16.41
C GLY A 116 13.12 9.41 15.77
N PRO A 117 12.15 9.87 16.58
CA PRO A 117 10.87 10.36 16.09
C PRO A 117 10.96 11.49 15.06
N VAL A 118 12.01 12.32 15.12
CA VAL A 118 12.26 13.38 14.14
C VAL A 118 12.59 12.80 12.75
N ASP A 119 13.39 11.75 12.69
CA ASP A 119 13.69 11.04 11.44
C ASP A 119 12.45 10.34 10.87
N ALA A 120 11.65 9.72 11.74
CA ALA A 120 10.40 9.09 11.33
C ALA A 120 9.40 10.12 10.79
N LEU A 121 9.29 11.28 11.43
CA LEU A 121 8.47 12.38 10.91
C LEU A 121 9.00 12.88 9.57
N PHE A 122 10.32 12.99 9.40
CA PHE A 122 10.93 13.37 8.12
C PHE A 122 10.55 12.40 7.00
N GLU A 123 10.65 11.09 7.22
CA GLU A 123 10.24 10.06 6.24
C GLU A 123 8.81 10.25 5.72
N LEU A 124 7.92 10.65 6.62
CA LEU A 124 6.50 10.87 6.34
C LEU A 124 6.28 12.21 5.63
N THR A 125 6.81 13.30 6.19
CA THR A 125 6.58 14.65 5.64
C THR A 125 7.27 14.85 4.30
N GLU A 126 8.48 14.31 4.12
CA GLU A 126 9.25 14.52 2.90
C GLU A 126 8.71 13.69 1.74
N SER A 127 8.24 12.46 2.00
CA SER A 127 7.56 11.65 0.99
C SER A 127 6.33 12.37 0.46
N LYS A 128 5.43 12.80 1.36
CA LYS A 128 4.24 13.57 1.00
C LYS A 128 4.60 14.84 0.24
N ARG A 129 5.51 15.66 0.76
CA ARG A 129 5.92 16.92 0.14
C ARG A 129 6.44 16.71 -1.28
N LEU A 130 7.29 15.71 -1.48
CA LEU A 130 7.89 15.43 -2.79
C LEU A 130 6.84 14.92 -3.79
N LEU A 131 6.00 13.98 -3.38
CA LEU A 131 4.93 13.46 -4.23
C LEU A 131 3.92 14.56 -4.59
N GLU A 132 3.42 15.32 -3.62
CA GLU A 132 2.47 16.42 -3.88
C GLU A 132 3.08 17.48 -4.81
N ASN A 133 4.38 17.77 -4.69
CA ASN A 133 5.08 18.67 -5.60
C ASN A 133 5.23 18.08 -7.02
N GLN A 134 5.30 16.76 -7.18
CA GLN A 134 5.40 16.14 -8.51
C GLN A 134 4.04 15.96 -9.16
N LEU A 135 3.02 15.59 -8.38
CA LEU A 135 1.68 15.25 -8.87
C LEU A 135 0.73 16.45 -8.92
N GLN A 136 1.05 17.54 -8.20
CA GLN A 136 0.23 18.76 -8.15
C GLN A 136 -1.19 18.56 -7.55
N HIS A 137 -1.36 17.52 -6.73
CA HIS A 137 -2.57 17.31 -5.91
C HIS A 137 -2.20 16.69 -4.56
N PRO A 138 -3.11 16.67 -3.58
CA PRO A 138 -2.84 16.09 -2.26
C PRO A 138 -2.61 14.58 -2.31
N VAL A 139 -1.65 14.10 -1.52
CA VAL A 139 -1.34 12.68 -1.28
C VAL A 139 -1.85 12.33 0.12
N ARG A 140 -2.85 11.45 0.22
CA ARG A 140 -3.64 11.25 1.44
C ARG A 140 -3.44 9.89 2.07
N VAL A 141 -2.91 8.95 1.30
CA VAL A 141 -2.79 7.55 1.67
C VAL A 141 -1.32 7.23 1.92
N LEU A 142 -1.06 6.53 3.03
CA LEU A 142 0.25 5.99 3.37
C LEU A 142 0.15 4.49 3.55
N ALA A 143 1.01 3.74 2.88
CA ALA A 143 1.28 2.36 3.23
C ALA A 143 2.55 2.24 4.06
N TRP A 144 2.46 1.50 5.17
CA TRP A 144 3.61 1.24 6.03
C TRP A 144 4.57 0.24 5.38
N PRO A 145 5.88 0.52 5.30
CA PRO A 145 6.89 -0.45 4.90
C PRO A 145 6.76 -1.72 5.75
N CYS A 146 6.66 -2.87 5.08
CA CYS A 146 6.43 -4.18 5.72
C CYS A 146 5.16 -4.26 6.60
N GLY A 147 4.26 -3.27 6.55
CA GLY A 147 3.10 -3.17 7.43
C GLY A 147 3.44 -2.86 8.89
N TRP A 148 4.66 -2.42 9.21
CA TRP A 148 5.10 -2.16 10.59
C TRP A 148 4.79 -0.75 11.04
N TYR A 149 4.06 -0.62 12.14
CA TYR A 149 3.66 0.66 12.71
C TYR A 149 3.33 0.52 14.21
N ASN A 150 3.14 1.65 14.89
CA ASN A 150 2.63 1.74 16.25
C ASN A 150 1.87 3.06 16.45
N ASP A 151 1.31 3.30 17.64
CA ASP A 151 0.49 4.49 17.92
C ASP A 151 1.25 5.81 17.71
N GLU A 152 2.54 5.86 18.04
CA GLU A 152 3.36 7.05 17.84
C GLU A 152 3.52 7.36 16.35
N LEU A 153 3.79 6.34 15.52
CA LEU A 153 3.89 6.50 14.06
C LEU A 153 2.56 6.91 13.44
N THR A 154 1.44 6.35 13.90
CA THR A 154 0.09 6.77 13.47
C THR A 154 -0.17 8.25 13.77
N MET A 155 0.23 8.72 14.95
CA MET A 155 0.15 10.14 15.32
C MET A 155 1.06 11.00 14.44
N LEU A 156 2.30 10.57 14.18
CA LEU A 156 3.23 11.30 13.30
C LEU A 156 2.71 11.37 11.85
N ALA A 157 2.14 10.29 11.32
CA ALA A 157 1.55 10.26 9.97
C ALA A 157 0.33 11.18 9.86
N THR A 158 -0.53 11.17 10.87
CA THR A 158 -1.67 12.09 10.95
C THR A 158 -1.19 13.55 11.00
N ARG A 159 -0.14 13.84 11.78
CA ARG A 159 0.48 15.17 11.84
C ARG A 159 1.14 15.58 10.51
N ALA A 160 1.68 14.63 9.76
CA ALA A 160 2.19 14.86 8.41
C ALA A 160 1.06 15.10 7.39
N GLY A 161 -0.20 14.83 7.75
CA GLY A 161 -1.37 15.12 6.92
C GLY A 161 -1.89 13.95 6.09
N TYR A 162 -1.47 12.70 6.40
CA TYR A 162 -2.12 11.51 5.86
C TYR A 162 -3.46 11.27 6.55
N THR A 163 -4.46 10.80 5.80
CA THR A 163 -5.81 10.54 6.30
C THR A 163 -6.23 9.08 6.20
N LEU A 164 -5.49 8.27 5.43
CA LEU A 164 -5.67 6.83 5.33
C LEU A 164 -4.32 6.14 5.52
N LEU A 165 -4.24 5.20 6.47
CA LEU A 165 -3.02 4.46 6.78
C LEU A 165 -3.26 2.97 6.56
N LEU A 166 -2.43 2.35 5.74
CA LEU A 166 -2.56 0.97 5.30
C LEU A 166 -1.57 0.10 6.06
N SER A 167 -2.08 -0.95 6.71
CA SER A 167 -1.29 -1.96 7.37
C SER A 167 -1.11 -3.20 6.48
N ALA A 168 -0.41 -4.20 7.00
CA ALA A 168 -0.41 -5.58 6.47
C ALA A 168 -1.16 -6.54 7.42
N GLU A 169 -2.01 -6.00 8.28
CA GLU A 169 -2.81 -6.81 9.19
C GLU A 169 -3.88 -7.57 8.42
N GLU A 170 -4.07 -8.84 8.79
CA GLU A 170 -5.09 -9.69 8.20
C GLU A 170 -6.50 -9.25 8.58
N GLY A 171 -7.43 -9.53 7.68
CA GLY A 171 -8.85 -9.34 7.89
C GLY A 171 -9.49 -8.44 6.86
N LEU A 172 -10.82 -8.44 6.85
CA LEU A 172 -11.61 -7.64 5.94
C LEU A 172 -11.89 -6.27 6.54
N ASN A 173 -11.85 -5.24 5.68
CA ASN A 173 -12.36 -3.92 6.02
C ASN A 173 -13.90 -3.92 5.94
N VAL A 174 -14.57 -3.30 6.90
CA VAL A 174 -16.04 -3.23 6.97
C VAL A 174 -16.50 -1.77 7.09
N PRO A 175 -17.72 -1.43 6.64
CA PRO A 175 -18.27 -0.08 6.82
C PRO A 175 -18.28 0.35 8.29
N GLY A 176 -17.75 1.53 8.61
CA GLY A 176 -17.51 1.98 9.98
C GLY A 176 -16.18 1.55 10.57
N GLY A 177 -15.32 0.89 9.80
CA GLY A 177 -13.94 0.60 10.15
C GLY A 177 -13.10 1.86 10.31
N LYS A 178 -11.89 1.69 10.82
CA LYS A 178 -10.98 2.79 11.10
C LYS A 178 -10.14 3.14 9.86
N LEU A 179 -9.70 4.40 9.79
CA LEU A 179 -8.94 4.94 8.66
C LEU A 179 -7.42 4.88 8.90
N ASP A 180 -7.00 4.61 10.13
CA ASP A 180 -5.61 4.63 10.59
C ASP A 180 -4.96 3.24 10.67
N HIS A 181 -5.68 2.19 10.25
CA HIS A 181 -5.16 0.83 10.05
C HIS A 181 -6.09 0.05 9.11
N ILE A 182 -6.09 0.46 7.86
CA ILE A 182 -6.81 -0.24 6.80
C ILE A 182 -6.08 -1.56 6.55
N HIS A 183 -6.79 -2.66 6.78
CA HIS A 183 -6.24 -4.00 6.62
C HIS A 183 -5.92 -4.27 5.15
N ARG A 184 -4.81 -4.97 4.90
CA ARG A 184 -4.44 -5.45 3.58
C ARG A 184 -3.88 -6.85 3.69
N THR A 185 -4.12 -7.63 2.65
CA THR A 185 -3.58 -8.98 2.56
C THR A 185 -2.58 -9.05 1.43
N PHE A 186 -1.35 -9.49 1.75
CA PHE A 186 -0.34 -9.77 0.74
C PHE A 186 -0.79 -10.90 -0.20
N VAL A 187 -0.46 -10.78 -1.48
CA VAL A 187 -0.74 -11.81 -2.49
C VAL A 187 0.57 -12.45 -2.91
N ASP A 188 0.79 -13.70 -2.50
CA ASP A 188 1.93 -14.49 -2.92
C ASP A 188 1.74 -15.00 -4.35
N GLY A 189 2.66 -14.63 -5.26
CA GLY A 189 2.63 -15.04 -6.65
C GLY A 189 2.75 -16.56 -6.87
N ALA A 190 3.19 -17.32 -5.86
CA ALA A 190 3.19 -18.78 -5.90
C ALA A 190 1.80 -19.39 -5.68
N CYS A 191 0.82 -18.63 -5.17
CA CYS A 191 -0.52 -19.13 -4.92
C CYS A 191 -1.31 -19.36 -6.20
N ASN A 192 -2.04 -20.48 -6.24
CA ASN A 192 -3.02 -20.72 -7.31
C ASN A 192 -4.28 -19.87 -7.10
N LEU A 193 -5.14 -19.80 -8.13
CA LEU A 193 -6.38 -19.02 -8.09
C LEU A 193 -7.34 -19.45 -6.98
N GLY A 194 -7.33 -20.71 -6.55
CA GLY A 194 -8.14 -21.19 -5.44
C GLY A 194 -7.70 -20.57 -4.10
N ALA A 195 -6.40 -20.53 -3.85
CA ALA A 195 -5.83 -19.87 -2.67
C ALA A 195 -6.11 -18.36 -2.69
N PHE A 196 -5.90 -17.70 -3.83
CA PHE A 196 -6.24 -16.28 -4.01
C PHE A 196 -7.73 -16.01 -3.72
N ALA A 197 -8.63 -16.83 -4.27
CA ALA A 197 -10.07 -16.69 -4.05
C ALA A 197 -10.48 -16.89 -2.59
N GLN A 198 -9.76 -17.72 -1.83
CA GLN A 198 -10.00 -17.87 -0.39
C GLN A 198 -9.51 -16.65 0.39
N THR A 199 -8.35 -16.07 0.03
CA THR A 199 -7.85 -14.82 0.62
C THR A 199 -8.87 -13.69 0.52
N LEU A 200 -9.58 -13.57 -0.60
CA LEU A 200 -10.64 -12.57 -0.74
C LEU A 200 -11.86 -12.79 0.18
N LYS A 201 -12.06 -14.02 0.68
CA LYS A 201 -13.20 -14.35 1.56
C LYS A 201 -12.91 -14.10 3.03
N ASP A 202 -11.68 -14.27 3.46
CA ASP A 202 -11.30 -14.18 4.88
C ASP A 202 -10.27 -13.09 5.19
N GLY A 203 -9.66 -12.47 4.18
CA GLY A 203 -8.63 -11.46 4.33
C GLY A 203 -7.32 -12.00 4.91
N ARG A 204 -7.07 -13.33 4.82
CA ARG A 204 -5.89 -13.97 5.40
C ARG A 204 -4.79 -14.22 4.37
N TYR A 205 -3.57 -13.98 4.79
CA TYR A 205 -2.40 -14.24 3.97
C TYR A 205 -2.19 -15.75 3.85
N ARG A 206 -1.80 -16.19 2.65
CA ARG A 206 -1.53 -17.60 2.34
C ARG A 206 -0.14 -17.72 1.75
N VAL A 207 0.70 -18.50 2.41
CA VAL A 207 2.03 -18.87 1.90
C VAL A 207 1.86 -20.10 1.00
N CYS A 208 2.14 -19.95 -0.29
CA CYS A 208 2.01 -21.04 -1.27
C CYS A 208 3.35 -21.47 -1.87
N GLN A 209 4.43 -20.80 -1.50
CA GLN A 209 5.78 -21.26 -1.82
C GLN A 209 6.03 -22.63 -1.19
N THR A 210 6.31 -23.62 -2.03
CA THR A 210 6.80 -24.93 -1.58
C THR A 210 8.27 -24.78 -1.20
N SER A 211 8.56 -24.61 0.09
CA SER A 211 9.90 -24.33 0.60
C SER A 211 10.95 -25.36 0.17
N SER A 212 12.12 -24.92 -0.29
CA SER A 212 13.29 -25.17 0.54
C SER A 212 13.28 -24.09 1.63
N PRO A 213 13.49 -24.43 2.91
CA PRO A 213 13.26 -23.48 4.00
C PRO A 213 14.23 -22.29 3.88
N PRO A 214 13.79 -21.05 4.13
CA PRO A 214 14.74 -19.98 4.42
C PRO A 214 15.51 -20.33 5.71
N PRO A 215 16.78 -19.90 5.88
CA PRO A 215 17.46 -20.03 7.16
C PRO A 215 16.55 -19.43 8.23
N ARG A 216 16.25 -20.21 9.27
CA ARG A 216 15.35 -19.88 10.39
C ARG A 216 15.56 -18.46 10.87
N ASN A 217 14.79 -17.51 10.33
CA ASN A 217 14.61 -16.15 10.84
C ASN A 217 13.64 -15.30 10.01
N HIS A 218 12.85 -15.89 9.12
CA HIS A 218 11.85 -15.15 8.35
C HIS A 218 10.59 -16.00 8.21
N LEU A 219 9.55 -15.62 8.95
CA LEU A 219 8.13 -15.55 8.58
C LEU A 219 7.25 -15.40 9.86
N PRO A 220 6.12 -14.68 9.81
CA PRO A 220 5.72 -13.59 8.90
C PRO A 220 6.10 -12.22 9.46
#